data_AF-A0A285J8T9-F1
#
_entry.id   AF-A0A285J8T9-F1
#
_cell.length_a   1.000
_cell.length_b   1.000
_cell.length_c   1.000
_cell.angle_alpha   90.00
_cell.angle_beta   90.00
_cell.angle_gamma   90.00
#
_symmetry.space_group_name_H-M   'P 1'
#
loop_
_entity.id
_entity.type
_entity.pdbx_description
1 polymer ?
#
loop_
_entity_poly.entity_id
_entity_poly.type
_entity_poly.pdbx_seq_one_letter_code
_entity_poly.pdbx_strand_id
1 'polypeptide(L)' 'MDIHELIFVPLILFMIFVAPLWVIMHYRSKGKIQQGLTDVELQQLNSLAARAEKMAERIHTLEAILDAESPQWRNQHD' A
#
# COMPACT_ATOMS: atom_id res chain seq x y z
N MET A 1 44.39 30.95 -17.56
CA MET A 1 43.19 30.10 -17.39
C MET A 1 42.89 29.50 -18.73
N ASP A 2 42.99 28.19 -18.83
CA ASP A 2 42.56 27.47 -20.02
C ASP A 2 41.03 27.54 -20.12
N ILE A 3 40.50 27.62 -21.34
CA ILE A 3 39.05 27.67 -21.60
C ILE A 3 38.29 26.51 -20.94
N HIS A 4 38.98 25.40 -20.70
CA HIS A 4 38.46 24.23 -20.00
C HIS A 4 38.15 24.55 -18.53
N GLU A 5 38.99 25.31 -17.84
CA GLU A 5 38.77 25.69 -16.44
C GLU A 5 37.54 26.60 -16.30
N LEU A 6 37.35 27.50 -17.27
CA LEU A 6 36.21 28.43 -17.29
C LEU A 6 34.85 27.71 -17.43
N ILE A 7 34.82 26.56 -18.11
CA ILE A 7 33.59 25.77 -18.32
C ILE A 7 33.41 24.72 -17.23
N PHE A 8 34.50 24.11 -16.76
CA PHE A 8 34.44 22.98 -15.83
C PHE A 8 34.07 23.41 -14.40
N VAL A 9 34.59 24.55 -13.95
CA VAL A 9 34.31 25.10 -12.61
C VAL A 9 32.81 25.36 -12.38
N PRO A 10 32.07 26.09 -13.24
CA PRO A 10 30.64 26.29 -13.04
C PRO A 10 29.82 25.00 -13.18
N LEU A 11 30.27 24.05 -14.01
CA LEU A 11 29.61 22.75 -14.17
C LEU A 11 29.69 21.89 -12.90
N ILE A 12 30.84 21.88 -12.22
CA ILE A 12 30.98 21.20 -10.92
C ILE A 12 30.08 21.83 -9.87
N LEU A 13 30.07 23.17 -9.77
CA LEU A 13 29.21 23.87 -8.82
C LEU A 13 27.74 23.55 -9.07
N PHE A 14 27.29 23.54 -10.33
CA PHE A 14 25.95 23.11 -10.70
C PHE A 14 25.65 21.67 -10.25
N MET A 15 26.59 20.75 -10.46
CA MET A 15 26.44 19.35 -10.06
C MET A 15 26.35 19.17 -8.54
N ILE A 16 27.05 19.99 -7.75
CA ILE A 16 26.95 20.01 -6.28
C ILE A 16 25.53 20.38 -5.82
N PHE A 17 24.79 21.20 -6.57
CA PHE A 17 23.40 21.52 -6.22
C PHE A 17 22.40 20.51 -6.79
N VAL A 18 22.57 20.11 -8.05
CA VAL A 18 21.58 19.27 -8.75
C VAL A 18 21.66 17.80 -8.34
N ALA A 19 22.87 17.26 -8.13
CA ALA A 19 23.00 15.85 -7.77
C ALA A 19 22.37 15.52 -6.40
N PRO A 20 22.55 16.32 -5.33
CA PRO A 20 21.86 16.09 -4.06
C PRO A 20 20.34 16.23 -4.18
N LEU A 21 19.84 17.20 -4.96
CA LEU A 21 18.40 17.36 -5.20
C LEU A 21 17.80 16.11 -5.88
N TRP A 22 18.52 15.55 -6.87
CA TRP A 22 18.11 14.34 -7.56
C TRP A 22 18.09 13.12 -6.63
N VAL A 23 19.11 12.97 -5.78
CA VAL A 23 19.16 11.92 -4.75
C VAL A 23 17.96 12.05 -3.81
N ILE A 24 17.71 13.24 -3.25
CA ILE A 24 16.54 13.45 -2.37
C ILE A 24 15.24 13.07 -3.07
N MET A 25 15.05 13.45 -4.33
CA MET A 25 13.87 13.05 -5.13
C MET A 25 13.79 11.53 -5.32
N HIS A 26 14.91 10.89 -5.68
CA HIS A 26 14.98 9.45 -5.92
C HIS A 26 14.62 8.65 -4.67
N TYR A 27 15.15 9.05 -3.51
CA TYR A 27 14.91 8.36 -2.25
C TYR A 27 13.55 8.70 -1.62
N ARG A 28 13.00 9.91 -1.82
CA ARG A 28 11.63 10.25 -1.38
C ARG A 28 10.56 9.41 -2.08
N SER A 29 10.74 9.10 -3.37
CA SER A 29 9.82 8.23 -4.10
C SER A 29 9.84 6.79 -3.57
N LYS A 30 11.03 6.27 -3.24
CA LYS A 30 11.20 4.94 -2.64
C LYS A 30 10.73 4.85 -1.18
N GLY A 31 10.85 5.94 -0.42
CA GLY A 31 10.42 6.01 0.99
C GLY A 31 8.91 5.83 1.19
N LYS A 32 8.08 6.23 0.22
CA LYS A 32 6.63 5.98 0.26
C LYS A 32 6.23 4.52 0.06
N ILE A 33 7.11 3.70 -0.52
CA ILE A 33 6.88 2.26 -0.72
C ILE A 33 7.47 1.44 0.45
N GLN A 34 8.44 1.99 1.18
CA GLN A 34 9.09 1.33 2.33
C GLN A 34 8.55 1.76 3.69
N GLN A 35 7.86 2.90 3.79
CA GLN A 35 7.03 3.18 4.97
C GLN A 35 5.89 2.18 4.94
N GLY A 36 5.92 1.23 5.89
CA GLY A 36 4.80 0.32 6.10
C GLY A 36 3.51 1.09 6.40
N LEU A 37 2.44 0.34 6.66
CA LEU A 37 1.14 0.91 6.96
C LEU A 37 1.25 1.90 8.12
N THR A 38 0.71 3.09 7.92
CA THR A 38 0.54 4.08 8.98
C THR A 38 -0.41 3.55 10.06
N ASP A 39 -0.36 4.11 11.27
CA ASP A 39 -1.25 3.69 12.37
C ASP A 39 -2.74 3.74 11.97
N VAL A 40 -3.11 4.72 11.14
CA VAL A 40 -4.47 4.87 10.60
C VAL A 40 -4.83 3.72 9.66
N GLU A 41 -3.93 3.36 8.75
CA GLU A 41 -4.13 2.25 7.81
C GLU A 41 -4.20 0.91 8.56
N LEU A 42 -3.38 0.71 9.60
CA LEU A 42 -3.46 -0.46 10.48
C LEU A 42 -4.81 -0.54 11.20
N GLN A 43 -5.30 0.58 11.73
CA GLN A 43 -6.62 0.63 12.36
C GLN A 43 -7.75 0.29 11.37
N GLN A 44 -7.66 0.81 10.15
CA GLN A 44 -8.63 0.50 9.09
C GLN A 44 -8.60 -1.00 8.74
N LEU A 45 -7.42 -1.60 8.56
CA LEU A 45 -7.30 -3.03 8.29
C LEU A 45 -7.86 -3.89 9.42
N ASN A 46 -7.54 -3.55 10.67
CA ASN A 46 -8.10 -4.25 11.83
C ASN A 46 -9.64 -4.15 11.86
N SER A 47 -10.19 -2.99 11.51
CA SER A 47 -11.64 -2.80 11.42
C SER A 47 -12.27 -3.65 10.31
N LEU A 48 -11.58 -3.81 9.17
CA LEU A 48 -12.04 -4.63 8.06
C LEU A 48 -11.96 -6.12 8.40
N ALA A 49 -10.88 -6.57 9.04
CA ALA A 49 -10.73 -7.93 9.52
C ALA A 49 -11.82 -8.31 10.53
N ALA A 50 -12.08 -7.43 11.51
CA ALA A 50 -13.16 -7.64 12.48
C ALA A 50 -14.55 -7.71 11.83
N ARG A 51 -14.79 -6.93 10.77
CA ARG A 51 -16.04 -7.01 9.99
C ARG A 51 -16.13 -8.30 9.20
N ALA A 52 -15.03 -8.76 8.60
CA ALA A 52 -14.99 -10.02 7.87
C ALA A 52 -15.31 -11.20 8.79
N GLU A 53 -14.73 -11.23 9.99
CA GLU A 53 -15.02 -12.26 11.00
C GLU A 53 -16.51 -12.30 11.36
N LYS A 54 -17.09 -11.12 11.66
CA LYS A 54 -18.53 -11.01 11.95
C LYS A 54 -19.40 -11.45 10.78
N MET A 55 -18.97 -11.20 9.54
CA MET A 55 -19.72 -11.66 8.36
C MET A 55 -19.66 -13.18 8.23
N ALA A 56 -18.50 -13.80 8.49
CA ALA A 56 -18.34 -15.26 8.45
C ALA A 56 -19.25 -15.96 9.48
N GLU A 57 -19.29 -15.46 10.72
CA GLU A 57 -20.18 -15.98 11.77
C GLU A 57 -21.67 -15.89 11.37
N ARG A 58 -22.05 -14.76 10.76
CA ARG A 58 -23.41 -14.57 10.25
C ARG A 58 -23.73 -15.52 9.10
N ILE A 59 -22.81 -15.74 8.17
CA ILE A 59 -22.99 -16.69 7.08
C ILE A 59 -23.21 -18.09 7.66
N HIS A 60 -22.37 -18.52 8.61
CA HIS A 60 -22.52 -19.82 9.25
C HIS A 60 -23.89 -19.97 9.94
N THR A 61 -24.35 -18.91 10.62
CA THR A 61 -25.67 -18.88 11.25
C THR A 61 -26.78 -19.00 10.20
N LEU A 62 -26.67 -18.26 9.08
CA LEU A 62 -27.64 -18.33 7.99
C LEU A 62 -27.65 -19.70 7.33
N GLU A 63 -26.49 -20.33 7.12
CA GLU A 63 -26.38 -21.69 6.61
C GLU A 63 -27.03 -22.71 7.55
N ALA A 64 -26.84 -22.56 8.87
CA ALA A 64 -27.47 -23.43 9.86
C ALA A 64 -29.00 -23.29 9.88
N ILE A 65 -29.51 -22.06 9.77
CA ILE A 65 -30.97 -21.81 9.64
C ILE A 65 -31.49 -22.41 8.34
N LEU A 66 -30.79 -22.19 7.23
CA LEU A 66 -31.21 -22.65 5.92
C LEU A 66 -31.16 -24.19 5.81
N ASP A 67 -30.19 -24.84 6.45
CA ASP A 67 -30.13 -26.30 6.60
C ASP A 67 -31.32 -26.84 7.43
N ALA A 68 -31.79 -26.10 8.43
CA ALA A 68 -32.94 -26.49 9.25
C ALA A 68 -34.28 -26.24 8.55
N GLU A 69 -34.43 -25.11 7.86
CA GLU A 69 -35.71 -24.70 7.24
C GLU A 69 -35.90 -25.20 5.80
N SER A 70 -34.82 -25.40 5.05
CA SER A 70 -34.89 -25.85 3.65
C SER A 70 -33.81 -26.88 3.30
N PRO A 71 -33.88 -28.13 3.82
CA PRO A 71 -32.78 -29.12 3.76
C PRO A 71 -32.24 -29.48 2.36
N GLN A 72 -32.95 -29.12 1.28
CA GLN A 72 -32.56 -29.37 -0.11
C GLN A 72 -32.05 -28.11 -0.86
N TRP A 73 -31.87 -26.98 -0.17
CA TRP A 73 -31.45 -25.71 -0.78
C TRP A 73 -30.11 -25.79 -1.52
N ARG A 74 -29.18 -26.62 -1.03
CA ARG A 74 -27.87 -26.85 -1.65
C ARG A 74 -27.97 -27.58 -3.00
N ASN A 75 -29.00 -28.41 -3.19
CA ASN A 75 -29.17 -29.21 -4.41
C ASN A 75 -29.92 -28.47 -5.52
N GLN A 76 -30.41 -27.25 -5.27
CA GLN A 76 -31.12 -26.43 -6.27
C GLN A 76 -30.17 -25.56 -7.12
N HIS A 77 -28.86 -25.60 -6.87
CA HIS A 77 -27.86 -24.73 -7.51
C HIS A 77 -26.78 -25.46 -8.33
N ASP A 78 -26.90 -26.79 -8.49
CA ASP A 78 -26.24 -27.57 -9.57
C ASP A 78 -27.20 -27.71 -10.77
#